data_AF-A0A5J4KV74-F1
#
_entry.id   AF-A0A5J4KV74-F1
#
_cell.length_a   1.000
_cell.length_b   1.000
_cell.length_c   1.000
_cell.angle_alpha   90.00
_cell.angle_beta   90.00
_cell.angle_gamma   90.00
#
_symmetry.space_group_name_H-M   'P 1'
#
loop_
_entity.id
_entity.type
_entity.pdbx_description
1 polymer ?
#
loop_
_entity_poly.entity_id
_entity_poly.type
_entity_poly.pdbx_seq_one_letter_code
_entity_poly.pdbx_strand_id
1 'polypeptide(L)' 'MAKATKTITQAMQYPSRYAAWFTTTQALFNTVASFYFEVITAHEQVLLLSSHKALHALETLTHATEETPIR' A
#
# COMPACT_ATOMS: atom_id res chain seq x y z
N MET A 1 10.23 6.75 -21.30
CA MET A 1 10.47 5.29 -21.48
C MET A 1 9.45 4.56 -20.63
N ALA A 2 8.42 3.95 -21.22
CA ALA A 2 7.39 3.23 -20.44
C ALA A 2 8.00 1.93 -19.89
N LYS A 3 8.09 1.82 -18.56
CA LYS A 3 8.60 0.64 -17.86
C LYS A 3 7.59 -0.49 -18.05
N ALA A 4 8.04 -1.63 -18.57
CA ALA A 4 7.15 -2.78 -18.81
C ALA A 4 6.64 -3.35 -17.49
N THR A 5 5.34 -3.28 -17.26
CA THR A 5 4.67 -3.87 -16.09
C THR A 5 4.57 -5.38 -16.28
N LYS A 6 5.19 -6.15 -15.37
CA LYS A 6 5.04 -7.60 -15.32
C LYS A 6 3.99 -7.96 -14.27
N THR A 7 2.88 -8.55 -14.71
CA THR A 7 1.87 -9.09 -13.80
C THR A 7 2.33 -10.45 -13.27
N ILE A 8 2.54 -10.56 -11.96
CA ILE A 8 2.82 -11.83 -11.28
C ILE A 8 1.53 -12.27 -10.60
N THR A 9 1.04 -13.47 -10.94
CA THR A 9 -0.14 -14.06 -10.29
C THR A 9 0.35 -15.08 -9.28
N GLN A 10 0.19 -14.80 -7.99
CA GLN A 10 0.58 -15.69 -6.90
C GLN A 10 -0.66 -16.13 -6.12
N ALA A 11 -0.89 -17.45 -6.04
CA ALA A 11 -1.95 -18.00 -5.22
C ALA A 11 -1.59 -17.80 -3.74
N MET A 12 -2.40 -17.04 -3.01
CA MET A 12 -2.18 -16.78 -1.59
C MET A 12 -2.48 -18.05 -0.78
N GLN A 13 -1.45 -18.63 -0.17
CA GLN A 13 -1.59 -19.80 0.70
C GLN A 13 -1.80 -19.33 2.13
N TYR A 14 -2.98 -19.61 2.69
CA TYR A 14 -3.28 -19.37 4.10
C TYR A 14 -4.03 -20.57 4.71
N PRO A 15 -3.90 -20.83 6.02
CA PRO A 15 -4.66 -21.88 6.69
C PRO A 15 -6.17 -21.72 6.48
N SER A 16 -6.87 -22.81 6.16
CA SER A 16 -8.31 -22.81 5.82
C SER A 16 -9.20 -22.13 6.86
N ARG A 17 -8.81 -22.15 8.14
CA ARG A 17 -9.47 -21.43 9.24
C ARG A 17 -9.58 -19.92 9.04
N TYR A 18 -8.71 -19.32 8.22
CA TYR A 18 -8.74 -17.89 7.91
C TYR A 18 -9.46 -17.56 6.60
N ALA A 19 -9.96 -18.55 5.85
CA ALA A 19 -10.60 -18.32 4.55
C ALA A 19 -11.81 -17.40 4.64
N ALA A 20 -12.71 -17.64 5.59
CA ALA A 20 -13.90 -16.80 5.77
C ALA A 20 -13.54 -15.36 6.15
N TRP A 21 -12.57 -15.20 7.07
CA TRP A 21 -12.08 -13.89 7.47
C TRP A 21 -11.40 -13.16 6.31
N PHE A 22 -10.58 -13.86 5.53
CA PHE A 22 -9.90 -13.27 4.38
C PHE A 22 -10.90 -12.84 3.33
N THR A 23 -11.86 -13.68 2.91
CA THR A 23 -12.91 -13.29 1.96
C THR A 23 -13.68 -12.06 2.42
N THR A 24 -13.94 -11.93 3.72
CA THR A 24 -14.69 -10.80 4.29
C THR A 24 -13.86 -9.52 4.35
N THR A 25 -12.54 -9.63 4.56
CA THR A 25 -11.65 -8.48 4.78
C THR A 25 -10.82 -8.11 3.55
N GLN A 26 -10.78 -8.97 2.52
CA GLN A 26 -9.95 -8.82 1.33
C GLN A 26 -10.17 -7.47 0.65
N ALA A 27 -11.43 -7.05 0.49
CA ALA A 27 -11.75 -5.77 -0.11
C ALA A 27 -11.13 -4.60 0.66
N LEU A 28 -11.23 -4.61 2.00
CA LEU A 28 -10.63 -3.58 2.86
C LEU A 28 -9.10 -3.58 2.75
N PHE A 29 -8.47 -4.75 2.82
CA PHE A 29 -7.00 -4.86 2.68
C PHE A 29 -6.53 -4.36 1.32
N ASN A 30 -7.23 -4.71 0.24
CA ASN A 30 -6.89 -4.25 -1.10
C ASN A 30 -7.05 -2.73 -1.23
N THR A 31 -8.09 -2.14 -0.64
CA THR A 31 -8.29 -0.69 -0.63
C THR A 31 -7.15 0.02 0.11
N VAL A 32 -6.80 -0.45 1.31
CA VAL A 32 -5.69 0.13 2.09
C VAL A 32 -4.36 -0.02 1.37
N ALA A 33 -4.10 -1.20 0.78
CA ALA A 33 -2.90 -1.44 -0.01
C ALA A 33 -2.85 -0.49 -1.23
N SER A 34 -3.94 -0.34 -1.97
CA SER A 34 -4.03 0.58 -3.11
C SER A 34 -3.68 2.01 -2.70
N PHE A 35 -4.26 2.50 -1.61
CA PHE A 35 -3.97 3.82 -1.06
C PHE A 35 -2.48 4.02 -0.79
N TYR A 36 -1.83 3.09 -0.09
CA TYR A 36 -0.38 3.20 0.16
C TYR A 36 0.46 3.07 -1.12
N PHE A 37 0.06 2.23 -2.08
CA PHE A 37 0.74 2.13 -3.37
C PHE A 37 0.66 3.44 -4.16
N GLU A 38 -0.48 4.12 -4.15
CA GLU A 38 -0.65 5.43 -4.79
C GLU A 38 0.27 6.47 -4.16
N VAL A 39 0.34 6.53 -2.82
CA VAL A 39 1.24 7.42 -2.09
C VAL A 39 2.71 7.11 -2.39
N ILE A 40 3.10 5.84 -2.39
CA ILE A 40 4.48 5.42 -2.72
C ILE A 40 4.82 5.76 -4.18
N THR A 41 3.86 5.61 -5.10
CA THR A 41 4.07 5.93 -6.52
C THR A 41 4.24 7.44 -6.73
N ALA A 42 3.51 8.27 -5.98
CA ALA A 42 3.67 9.72 -6.00
C ALA A 42 4.98 10.20 -5.33
N HIS A 43 5.52 9.39 -4.40
CA HIS A 43 6.70 9.70 -3.60
C HIS A 43 7.73 8.56 -3.62
N GLU A 44 8.23 8.18 -4.80
CA GLU A 44 9.13 7.02 -4.98
C GLU A 44 10.41 7.11 -4.12
N GLN A 45 10.84 8.33 -3.72
CA GLN A 45 11.97 8.54 -2.82
C GLN A 45 11.81 7.86 -1.45
N VAL A 46 10.59 7.55 -1.02
CA VAL A 46 10.32 6.79 0.21
C VAL A 46 10.97 5.41 0.16
N LEU A 47 11.07 4.80 -1.02
CA LEU A 47 11.69 3.49 -1.23
C LEU A 47 13.21 3.49 -1.03
N LEU A 48 13.84 4.67 -1.00
CA LEU A 48 15.28 4.83 -0.74
C LEU A 48 15.60 4.91 0.77
N LEU A 49 14.58 5.03 1.62
CA LEU A 49 14.73 5.15 3.06
C LEU A 49 14.84 3.78 3.73
N SER A 50 15.46 3.75 4.92
CA SER A 50 15.35 2.57 5.78
C SER A 50 13.89 2.36 6.21
N SER A 51 13.48 1.11 6.47
CA SER A 51 12.08 0.78 6.76
C SER A 51 11.42 1.66 7.83
N HIS A 52 12.14 1.99 8.90
CA HIS A 52 11.65 2.88 9.95
C HIS A 52 11.42 4.31 9.45
N LYS A 53 12.33 4.85 8.64
CA LYS A 53 12.22 6.19 8.06
C LYS A 53 11.14 6.24 6.96
N ALA A 54 11.01 5.16 6.19
CA ALA A 54 9.95 5.01 5.19
C ALA A 54 8.57 5.03 5.85
N LEU A 55 8.39 4.30 6.96
CA LEU A 55 7.13 4.29 7.71
C LEU A 55 6.76 5.68 8.23
N HIS A 56 7.71 6.37 8.87
CA HIS A 56 7.49 7.73 9.35
C HIS A 56 7.17 8.72 8.20
N ALA A 57 7.84 8.59 7.06
CA ALA A 57 7.56 9.41 5.88
C ALA A 57 6.15 9.13 5.32
N LEU A 58 5.74 7.85 5.24
CA LEU A 58 4.38 7.48 4.84
C LEU A 58 3.34 8.00 5.82
N GLU A 59 3.56 7.88 7.13
CA GLU A 59 2.67 8.45 8.15
C GLU A 59 2.50 9.96 7.98
N THR A 60 3.59 10.67 7.68
CA THR A 60 3.57 12.12 7.42
C THR A 60 2.80 12.46 6.14
N LEU A 61 2.97 11.67 5.08
CA LEU A 61 2.29 11.89 3.79
C LEU A 61 0.80 11.50 3.81
N THR A 62 0.43 10.56 4.69
CA THR A 62 -0.93 9.99 4.78
C THR A 62 -1.77 10.61 5.90
N HIS A 63 -1.16 11.31 6.85
CA HIS A 63 -1.89 12.22 7.72
C HIS A 63 -2.43 13.36 6.86
N ALA A 64 -3.73 13.32 6.56
CA ALA A 64 -4.47 14.51 6.24
C ALA A 64 -4.36 15.45 7.44
N THR A 65 -3.34 16.31 7.45
CA THR A 65 -3.42 17.51 8.25
C THR A 65 -4.58 18.31 7.68
N GLU A 66 -5.51 18.73 8.54
CA GLU A 66 -6.58 19.67 8.19
C GLU A 66 -6.05 20.94 7.47
N GLU A 67 -4.73 21.16 7.49
CA GLU A 67 -4.01 22.26 6.87
C GLU A 67 -3.61 22.05 5.39
N THR A 68 -3.55 20.81 4.87
CA THR A 68 -3.17 20.55 3.46
C THR A 68 -3.95 19.41 2.83
N PRO A 69 -5.10 19.69 2.19
CA PRO A 69 -5.85 18.68 1.45
C PRO A 69 -5.11 18.31 0.17
N ILE A 70 -5.00 17.01 -0.10
CA ILE A 70 -4.45 16.48 -1.35
C ILE A 70 -5.50 16.73 -2.44
N ARG A 71 -5.13 17.52 -3.46
CA ARG A 71 -5.99 17.98 -4.57
C ARG A 71 -5.66 17.25 -5.86
#